data_AF-A0A2D9I641-F1
#
_entry.id   AF-A0A2D9I641-F1
#
_cell.length_a   1.000
_cell.length_b   1.000
_cell.length_c   1.000
_cell.angle_alpha   90.00
_cell.angle_beta   90.00
_cell.angle_gamma   90.00
#
_symmetry.space_group_name_H-M   'P 1'
#
loop_
_entity.id
_entity.type
_entity.pdbx_description
1 polymer ?
#
loop_
_entity_poly.entity_id
_entity_poly.type
_entity_poly.pdbx_seq_one_letter_code
_entity_poly.pdbx_strand_id
1 'polypeptide(L)'
;MKSVLPFILMVILLPMTAVAQERLPGGGVAEATGLRAWYAEPTERYAHGILDDAIEAGSLIAERDGKTYRYDLPDDSVFEDLTPRLVDANGDGQLEILTIKSYLTSGSTIALYGIQDDTLVPLAEAAPIGTSNRWLNPAGVADYDGDGNPDIAVIQTPHIGGILILYHWDGTSPKIVERGRKSGYSTHKIGSTMLNIALTVDWNGDGVMDLLLPRQNHTDIVPVYMIGDTFTEGETYRMRREITGRLELMGNFVKIPLRGGLTKTITRPYNPAEKAKKKEKALHSTD
;
A
#
# COMPACT_ATOMS: atom_id res chain seq x y z
N MET A 1 -68.19 14.38 -30.25
CA MET A 1 -67.03 15.14 -29.75
C MET A 1 -66.58 14.51 -28.44
N LYS A 2 -65.47 13.75 -28.44
CA LYS A 2 -64.88 13.18 -27.22
C LYS A 2 -63.65 14.03 -26.89
N SER A 3 -63.65 14.69 -25.74
CA SER A 3 -62.53 15.49 -25.25
C SER A 3 -61.38 14.58 -24.84
N VAL A 4 -60.19 14.84 -25.37
CA VAL A 4 -58.94 14.22 -24.94
C VAL A 4 -58.32 15.16 -23.91
N LEU A 5 -58.18 14.68 -22.67
CA LEU A 5 -57.47 15.40 -21.61
C LEU A 5 -55.96 15.29 -21.87
N PRO A 6 -55.17 16.36 -21.75
CA PRO A 6 -53.72 16.28 -21.93
C PRO A 6 -53.09 15.54 -20.76
N PHE A 7 -52.27 14.53 -21.08
CA PHE A 7 -51.44 13.81 -20.13
C PHE A 7 -50.25 14.71 -19.78
N ILE A 8 -50.30 15.37 -18.62
CA ILE A 8 -49.15 16.11 -18.09
C ILE A 8 -48.18 15.08 -17.54
N LEU A 9 -47.08 14.85 -18.26
CA LEU A 9 -45.94 14.08 -17.77
C LEU A 9 -45.22 14.93 -16.72
N MET A 10 -45.60 14.74 -15.46
CA MET A 10 -44.88 15.29 -14.32
C MET A 10 -43.57 14.50 -14.18
N VAL A 11 -42.49 15.03 -14.73
CA VAL A 11 -41.13 14.53 -14.47
C VAL A 11 -40.82 14.87 -13.02
N ILE A 12 -41.05 13.91 -12.13
CA ILE A 12 -40.55 13.96 -10.76
C ILE A 12 -39.04 13.76 -10.88
N LEU A 13 -38.29 14.86 -10.81
CA LEU A 13 -36.85 14.80 -10.51
C LEU A 13 -36.75 14.25 -9.07
N LEU A 14 -36.59 12.94 -8.95
CA LEU A 14 -36.14 12.37 -7.69
C LEU A 14 -34.76 12.99 -7.45
N PRO A 15 -34.50 13.65 -6.31
CA PRO A 15 -33.12 13.91 -5.94
C PRO A 15 -32.40 12.56 -6.01
N MET A 16 -31.22 12.50 -6.61
CA MET A 16 -30.31 11.37 -6.38
C MET A 16 -30.06 11.34 -4.88
N THR A 17 -30.91 10.64 -4.15
CA THR A 17 -30.66 10.22 -2.79
C THR A 17 -29.34 9.51 -2.84
N ALA A 18 -28.36 10.02 -2.09
CA ALA A 18 -27.07 9.40 -1.81
C ALA A 18 -27.17 7.87 -1.87
N VAL A 19 -26.91 7.30 -3.05
CA VAL A 19 -26.99 5.86 -3.25
C VAL A 19 -25.74 5.34 -2.57
N ALA A 20 -25.95 4.80 -1.37
CA ALA A 20 -25.07 3.92 -0.61
C ALA A 20 -23.56 4.20 -0.72
N GLN A 21 -23.11 5.34 -0.20
CA GLN A 21 -21.69 5.53 0.14
C GLN A 21 -21.29 4.73 1.39
N GLU A 22 -21.68 3.45 1.43
CA GLU A 22 -21.35 2.56 2.53
C GLU A 22 -19.85 2.31 2.50
N ARG A 23 -19.19 2.66 3.60
CA ARG A 23 -17.76 2.39 3.77
C ARG A 23 -17.54 0.90 3.83
N LEU A 24 -16.43 0.43 3.27
CA LEU A 24 -15.99 -0.95 3.44
C LEU A 24 -15.95 -1.31 4.94
N PRO A 25 -16.64 -2.38 5.38
CA PRO A 25 -16.55 -2.86 6.76
C PRO A 25 -15.09 -3.13 7.15
N GLY A 26 -14.71 -2.69 8.36
CA GLY A 26 -13.31 -2.79 8.82
C GLY A 26 -12.32 -1.89 8.07
N GLY A 27 -12.76 -1.18 7.03
CA GLY A 27 -11.94 -0.27 6.24
C GLY A 27 -11.61 1.04 6.96
N GLY A 28 -10.39 1.53 6.72
CA GLY A 28 -9.89 2.79 7.28
C GLY A 28 -9.99 3.97 6.31
N VAL A 29 -9.63 5.14 6.80
CA VAL A 29 -9.45 6.37 6.00
C VAL A 29 -7.97 6.74 6.04
N ALA A 30 -7.35 6.86 4.86
CA ALA A 30 -6.02 7.42 4.72
C ALA A 30 -6.12 8.94 4.67
N GLU A 31 -5.24 9.66 5.34
CA GLU A 31 -5.25 11.13 5.40
C GLU A 31 -3.83 11.69 5.45
N ALA A 32 -3.51 12.57 4.51
CA ALA A 32 -2.22 13.27 4.45
C ALA A 32 -2.36 14.53 3.60
N THR A 33 -1.74 15.63 4.06
CA THR A 33 -1.64 16.91 3.32
C THR A 33 -2.95 17.38 2.67
N GLY A 34 -4.08 17.25 3.38
CA GLY A 34 -5.40 17.66 2.90
C GLY A 34 -6.07 16.72 1.89
N LEU A 35 -5.45 15.58 1.56
CA LEU A 35 -6.06 14.47 0.83
C LEU A 35 -6.55 13.41 1.82
N ARG A 36 -7.78 12.96 1.64
CA ARG A 36 -8.35 11.81 2.35
C ARG A 36 -8.81 10.77 1.33
N ALA A 37 -8.67 9.49 1.63
CA ALA A 37 -9.15 8.42 0.74
C ALA A 37 -9.63 7.20 1.53
N TRP A 38 -10.67 6.53 1.03
CA TRP A 38 -11.21 5.30 1.61
C TRP A 38 -11.94 4.46 0.57
N TYR A 39 -12.12 3.19 0.88
CA TYR A 39 -12.87 2.25 0.04
C TYR A 39 -14.37 2.24 0.39
N ALA A 40 -15.21 2.05 -0.62
CA ALA A 40 -16.67 2.02 -0.51
C ALA A 40 -17.28 0.96 -1.45
N GLU A 41 -18.60 0.81 -1.40
CA GLU A 41 -19.36 -0.22 -2.12
C GLU A 41 -18.90 -1.63 -1.76
N PRO A 42 -19.22 -2.11 -0.54
CA PRO A 42 -18.92 -3.47 -0.15
C PRO A 42 -19.57 -4.45 -1.14
N THR A 43 -18.80 -5.41 -1.63
CA THR A 43 -19.25 -6.36 -2.65
C THR A 43 -18.74 -7.77 -2.40
N GLU A 44 -19.55 -8.76 -2.75
CA GLU A 44 -19.23 -10.19 -2.66
C GLU A 44 -18.78 -10.77 -4.02
N ARG A 45 -18.54 -9.94 -5.05
CA ARG A 45 -18.21 -10.40 -6.42
C ARG A 45 -16.85 -11.10 -6.52
N TYR A 46 -16.01 -10.99 -5.50
CA TYR A 46 -14.71 -11.64 -5.42
C TYR A 46 -14.47 -12.21 -4.03
N ALA A 47 -14.78 -13.50 -3.85
CA ALA A 47 -14.71 -14.15 -2.55
C ALA A 47 -13.33 -14.80 -2.30
N HIS A 48 -12.28 -14.01 -2.09
CA HIS A 48 -10.97 -14.53 -1.70
C HIS A 48 -10.84 -14.69 -0.18
N GLY A 49 -11.33 -13.74 0.61
CA GLY A 49 -11.43 -13.91 2.06
C GLY A 49 -10.14 -13.67 2.83
N ILE A 50 -9.19 -12.90 2.28
CA ILE A 50 -7.83 -12.85 2.83
C ILE A 50 -7.71 -11.92 4.04
N LEU A 51 -8.57 -10.91 4.16
CA LEU A 51 -8.55 -9.85 5.17
C LEU A 51 -9.61 -10.00 6.26
N ASP A 52 -9.96 -11.25 6.62
CA ASP A 52 -10.96 -11.69 7.62
C ASP A 52 -12.32 -12.07 7.01
N ASP A 53 -12.98 -11.17 6.28
CA ASP A 53 -14.21 -11.48 5.53
C ASP A 53 -13.96 -11.60 4.01
N ALA A 54 -14.99 -12.02 3.27
CA ALA A 54 -14.98 -12.15 1.82
C ALA A 54 -15.67 -10.96 1.12
N ILE A 55 -15.65 -9.79 1.78
CA ILE A 55 -16.25 -8.56 1.28
C ILE A 55 -15.13 -7.65 0.82
N GLU A 56 -15.15 -7.32 -0.46
CA GLU A 56 -14.16 -6.42 -1.07
C GLU A 56 -14.83 -5.10 -1.45
N ALA A 57 -14.06 -4.11 -1.91
CA ALA A 57 -14.61 -2.82 -2.30
C ALA A 57 -14.78 -2.67 -3.81
N GLY A 58 -15.94 -2.15 -4.22
CA GLY A 58 -16.23 -1.78 -5.62
C GLY A 58 -15.73 -0.38 -5.99
N SER A 59 -15.46 0.49 -5.00
CA SER A 59 -15.19 1.90 -5.27
C SER A 59 -14.10 2.49 -4.39
N LEU A 60 -13.39 3.47 -4.96
CA LEU A 60 -12.45 4.34 -4.27
C LEU A 60 -13.07 5.74 -4.14
N ILE A 61 -13.05 6.27 -2.93
CA ILE A 61 -13.46 7.64 -2.64
C ILE A 61 -12.23 8.45 -2.26
N ALA A 62 -12.14 9.67 -2.78
CA ALA A 62 -11.14 10.66 -2.39
C ALA A 62 -11.83 11.96 -1.98
N GLU A 63 -11.28 12.66 -0.99
CA GLU A 63 -11.72 13.99 -0.58
C GLU A 63 -10.52 14.93 -0.55
N ARG A 64 -10.67 16.09 -1.19
CA ARG A 64 -9.66 17.16 -1.19
C ARG A 64 -10.38 18.50 -1.26
N ASP A 65 -9.95 19.44 -0.42
CA ASP A 65 -10.50 20.80 -0.35
C ASP A 65 -12.03 20.86 -0.18
N GLY A 66 -12.60 19.91 0.58
CA GLY A 66 -14.05 19.81 0.82
C GLY A 66 -14.86 19.27 -0.36
N LYS A 67 -14.22 18.85 -1.46
CA LYS A 67 -14.84 18.12 -2.56
C LYS A 67 -14.64 16.63 -2.41
N THR A 68 -15.66 15.86 -2.77
CA THR A 68 -15.63 14.39 -2.78
C THR A 68 -15.64 13.88 -4.21
N TYR A 69 -14.69 13.01 -4.52
CA TYR A 69 -14.52 12.35 -5.82
C TYR A 69 -14.68 10.84 -5.63
N ARG A 70 -15.13 10.17 -6.69
CA ARG A 70 -15.39 8.75 -6.68
C ARG A 70 -14.90 8.10 -7.96
N TYR A 71 -14.35 6.90 -7.82
CA TYR A 71 -14.02 6.02 -8.92
C TYR A 71 -14.62 4.64 -8.65
N ASP A 72 -15.45 4.19 -9.59
CA ASP A 72 -16.10 2.88 -9.57
C ASP A 72 -15.31 1.91 -10.43
N LEU A 73 -14.91 0.77 -9.86
CA LEU A 73 -14.31 -0.30 -10.63
C LEU A 73 -15.36 -1.00 -11.50
N PRO A 74 -15.00 -1.41 -12.73
CA PRO A 74 -15.82 -2.33 -13.50
C PRO A 74 -16.07 -3.64 -12.73
N ASP A 75 -17.14 -4.36 -13.10
CA ASP A 75 -17.55 -5.60 -12.41
C ASP A 75 -16.55 -6.76 -12.49
N ASP A 76 -15.48 -6.61 -13.28
CA ASP A 76 -14.41 -7.59 -13.43
C ASP A 76 -13.27 -7.43 -12.41
N SER A 77 -13.38 -6.48 -11.48
CA SER A 77 -12.33 -6.20 -10.51
C SER A 77 -12.86 -5.67 -9.18
N VAL A 78 -12.05 -5.72 -8.13
CA VAL A 78 -12.33 -5.16 -6.80
C VAL A 78 -11.07 -4.49 -6.25
N PHE A 79 -11.22 -3.60 -5.28
CA PHE A 79 -10.11 -3.20 -4.41
C PHE A 79 -10.00 -4.21 -3.27
N GLU A 80 -8.89 -4.95 -3.22
CA GLU A 80 -8.64 -6.03 -2.25
C GLU A 80 -7.66 -5.56 -1.16
N ASP A 81 -8.10 -4.57 -0.36
CA ASP A 81 -7.33 -3.90 0.69
C ASP A 81 -8.26 -3.19 1.68
N LEU A 82 -7.80 -2.90 2.90
CA LEU A 82 -8.64 -2.26 3.93
C LEU A 82 -8.51 -0.74 3.97
N THR A 83 -7.35 -0.20 3.62
CA THR A 83 -7.12 1.25 3.65
C THR A 83 -6.15 1.61 2.53
N PRO A 84 -6.53 2.51 1.60
CA PRO A 84 -5.62 2.93 0.55
C PRO A 84 -4.39 3.61 1.16
N ARG A 85 -3.30 3.69 0.40
CA ARG A 85 -2.07 4.35 0.85
C ARG A 85 -1.89 5.65 0.07
N LEU A 86 -1.66 6.75 0.77
CA LEU A 86 -1.35 8.04 0.14
C LEU A 86 0.16 8.18 0.04
N VAL A 87 0.69 8.25 -1.18
CA VAL A 87 2.12 8.20 -1.45
C VAL A 87 2.48 9.14 -2.58
N ASP A 88 3.63 9.80 -2.48
CA ASP A 88 4.26 10.47 -3.62
C ASP A 88 5.03 9.39 -4.39
N ALA A 89 4.41 8.85 -5.45
CA ALA A 89 4.91 7.66 -6.13
C ALA A 89 5.91 7.97 -7.24
N ASN A 90 5.95 9.22 -7.72
CA ASN A 90 6.85 9.70 -8.76
C ASN A 90 7.87 10.75 -8.26
N GLY A 91 7.78 11.17 -7.00
CA GLY A 91 8.70 12.14 -6.39
C GLY A 91 8.40 13.60 -6.75
N ASP A 92 7.20 13.92 -7.25
CA ASP A 92 6.85 15.29 -7.68
C ASP A 92 6.32 16.18 -6.53
N GLY A 93 6.17 15.62 -5.33
CA GLY A 93 5.65 16.29 -4.14
C GLY A 93 4.13 16.29 -4.02
N GLN A 94 3.41 15.71 -4.97
CA GLN A 94 1.97 15.45 -4.90
C GLN A 94 1.72 14.01 -4.43
N LEU A 95 0.58 13.79 -3.78
CA LEU A 95 0.19 12.46 -3.33
C LEU A 95 -0.76 11.81 -4.33
N GLU A 96 -0.39 10.61 -4.74
CA GLU A 96 -1.23 9.62 -5.38
C GLU A 96 -1.87 8.69 -4.34
N ILE A 97 -2.92 7.99 -4.78
CA ILE A 97 -3.59 6.96 -4.01
C ILE A 97 -3.17 5.60 -4.55
N LEU A 98 -2.31 4.92 -3.81
CA LEU A 98 -1.90 3.53 -4.06
C LEU A 98 -2.97 2.56 -3.54
N THR A 99 -3.40 1.66 -4.43
CA THR A 99 -4.41 0.64 -4.16
C THR A 99 -3.93 -0.74 -4.57
N ILE A 100 -4.53 -1.78 -3.97
CA ILE A 100 -4.46 -3.15 -4.49
C ILE A 100 -5.75 -3.44 -5.24
N LYS A 101 -5.66 -3.57 -6.55
CA LYS A 101 -6.79 -3.92 -7.42
C LYS A 101 -6.68 -5.38 -7.81
N SER A 102 -7.76 -6.14 -7.69
CA SER A 102 -7.80 -7.55 -8.04
C SER A 102 -8.82 -7.82 -9.12
N TYR A 103 -8.35 -8.40 -10.22
CA TYR A 103 -9.25 -8.89 -11.27
C TYR A 103 -9.79 -10.27 -10.91
N LEU A 104 -11.06 -10.52 -11.26
CA LEU A 104 -11.72 -11.79 -10.94
C LEU A 104 -11.03 -13.01 -11.57
N THR A 105 -10.24 -12.82 -12.62
CA THR A 105 -9.59 -13.93 -13.34
C THR A 105 -8.07 -13.86 -13.34
N SER A 106 -7.48 -12.67 -13.25
CA SER A 106 -6.03 -12.47 -13.41
C SER A 106 -5.26 -12.07 -12.15
N GLY A 107 -5.93 -12.05 -10.99
CA GLY A 107 -5.31 -11.74 -9.70
C GLY A 107 -5.03 -10.25 -9.49
N SER A 108 -4.30 -9.94 -8.43
CA SER A 108 -4.01 -8.57 -8.01
C SER A 108 -3.01 -7.84 -8.90
N THR A 109 -3.04 -6.52 -8.79
CA THR A 109 -2.07 -5.57 -9.30
C THR A 109 -2.02 -4.37 -8.35
N ILE A 110 -0.96 -3.57 -8.45
CA ILE A 110 -0.97 -2.22 -7.89
C ILE A 110 -1.51 -1.24 -8.91
N ALA A 111 -2.34 -0.31 -8.45
CA ALA A 111 -2.87 0.77 -9.26
C ALA A 111 -2.76 2.10 -8.49
N LEU A 112 -2.35 3.15 -9.20
CA LEU A 112 -2.27 4.52 -8.71
C LEU A 112 -3.44 5.32 -9.25
N TYR A 113 -4.06 6.11 -8.39
CA TYR A 113 -5.14 7.03 -8.71
C TYR A 113 -4.79 8.46 -8.28
N GLY A 114 -5.34 9.44 -8.97
CA GLY A 114 -5.17 10.85 -8.64
C GLY A 114 -6.35 11.70 -9.08
N ILE A 115 -6.38 12.94 -8.61
CA ILE A 115 -7.41 13.91 -9.00
C ILE A 115 -6.86 14.76 -10.14
N GLN A 116 -7.41 14.63 -11.33
CA GLN A 116 -7.09 15.41 -12.53
C GLN A 116 -8.36 16.04 -13.08
N ASP A 117 -8.32 17.32 -13.44
CA ASP A 117 -9.47 18.05 -13.99
C ASP A 117 -10.77 17.85 -13.18
N ASP A 118 -10.67 18.00 -11.84
CA ASP A 118 -11.77 17.84 -10.88
C ASP A 118 -12.42 16.43 -10.89
N THR A 119 -11.68 15.41 -11.31
CA THR A 119 -12.14 14.02 -11.38
C THR A 119 -11.10 13.06 -10.80
N LEU A 120 -11.55 12.02 -10.08
CA LEU A 120 -10.67 10.93 -9.65
C LEU A 120 -10.47 9.95 -10.81
N VAL A 121 -9.23 9.77 -11.24
CA VAL A 121 -8.86 8.97 -12.42
C VAL A 121 -7.73 7.98 -12.10
N PRO A 122 -7.68 6.82 -12.79
CA PRO A 122 -6.51 5.95 -12.74
C PRO A 122 -5.35 6.62 -13.47
N LEU A 123 -4.18 6.61 -12.84
CA LEU A 123 -2.96 7.19 -13.39
C LEU A 123 -2.10 6.12 -14.04
N ALA A 124 -1.86 5.02 -13.32
CA ALA A 124 -1.03 3.92 -13.80
C ALA A 124 -1.38 2.60 -13.11
N GLU A 125 -1.05 1.49 -13.77
CA GLU A 125 -1.26 0.14 -13.26
C GLU A 125 -0.06 -0.77 -13.61
N ALA A 126 0.28 -1.71 -12.72
CA ALA A 126 1.23 -2.78 -13.03
C ALA A 126 0.53 -3.94 -13.76
N ALA A 127 1.31 -4.89 -14.31
CA ALA A 127 0.73 -6.12 -14.84
C ALA A 127 0.13 -6.99 -13.72
N PRO A 128 -1.07 -7.58 -13.88
CA PRO A 128 -1.65 -8.49 -12.91
C PRO A 128 -0.78 -9.74 -12.67
N ILE A 129 -0.81 -10.27 -11.45
CA ILE A 129 0.12 -11.32 -11.00
C ILE A 129 -0.35 -12.76 -11.28
N GLY A 130 -1.17 -12.95 -12.31
CA GLY A 130 -1.44 -14.26 -12.91
C GLY A 130 -2.90 -14.66 -12.87
N THR A 131 -3.33 -15.35 -11.81
CA THR A 131 -4.68 -15.95 -11.71
C THR A 131 -5.45 -15.36 -10.54
N SER A 132 -6.78 -15.57 -10.50
CA SER A 132 -7.62 -15.26 -9.33
C SER A 132 -6.98 -15.72 -8.01
N ASN A 133 -7.28 -15.00 -6.93
CA ASN A 133 -6.84 -15.30 -5.56
C ASN A 133 -5.31 -15.27 -5.42
N ARG A 134 -4.66 -14.40 -6.20
CA ARG A 134 -3.26 -14.03 -6.06
C ARG A 134 -3.23 -12.60 -5.59
N TRP A 135 -2.81 -12.41 -4.35
CA TRP A 135 -2.90 -11.14 -3.65
C TRP A 135 -1.52 -10.48 -3.45
N LEU A 136 -1.52 -9.14 -3.36
CA LEU A 136 -0.36 -8.31 -3.09
C LEU A 136 -0.53 -7.60 -1.74
N ASN A 137 0.51 -7.63 -0.91
CA ASN A 137 0.56 -6.79 0.28
C ASN A 137 1.62 -5.70 0.12
N PRO A 138 1.25 -4.41 0.13
CA PRO A 138 2.25 -3.34 0.11
C PRO A 138 3.13 -3.38 1.35
N ALA A 139 4.45 -3.31 1.15
CA ALA A 139 5.46 -3.32 2.19
C ALA A 139 5.97 -1.90 2.51
N GLY A 140 6.01 -1.01 1.53
CA GLY A 140 6.38 0.40 1.72
C GLY A 140 6.63 1.13 0.41
N VAL A 141 6.76 2.46 0.48
CA VAL A 141 7.14 3.31 -0.66
C VAL A 141 8.28 4.21 -0.22
N ALA A 142 9.40 4.15 -0.94
CA ALA A 142 10.61 4.95 -0.72
C ALA A 142 11.60 4.71 -1.86
N ASP A 143 12.62 5.56 -1.94
CA ASP A 143 13.80 5.34 -2.80
C ASP A 143 14.62 4.17 -2.23
N TYR A 144 14.37 2.97 -2.77
CA TYR A 144 15.02 1.74 -2.33
C TYR A 144 16.27 1.43 -3.17
N ASP A 145 16.38 1.95 -4.39
CA ASP A 145 17.51 1.72 -5.30
C ASP A 145 18.56 2.86 -5.32
N GLY A 146 18.27 3.99 -4.68
CA GLY A 146 19.15 5.14 -4.51
C GLY A 146 19.19 6.07 -5.71
N ASP A 147 18.25 5.96 -6.65
CA ASP A 147 18.19 6.80 -7.85
C ASP A 147 17.53 8.18 -7.62
N GLY A 148 16.99 8.40 -6.42
CA GLY A 148 16.32 9.63 -5.99
C GLY A 148 14.81 9.63 -6.24
N ASN A 149 14.25 8.60 -6.88
CA ASN A 149 12.82 8.46 -7.11
C ASN A 149 12.24 7.37 -6.19
N PRO A 150 10.99 7.54 -5.72
CA PRO A 150 10.34 6.50 -4.94
C PRO A 150 10.06 5.24 -5.75
N ASP A 151 10.25 4.09 -5.10
CA ASP A 151 9.76 2.79 -5.56
C ASP A 151 8.67 2.25 -4.62
N ILE A 152 7.81 1.41 -5.16
CA ILE A 152 6.73 0.72 -4.46
C ILE A 152 7.15 -0.73 -4.20
N ALA A 153 7.42 -1.07 -2.95
CA ALA A 153 7.72 -2.43 -2.52
C ALA A 153 6.43 -3.16 -2.14
N VAL A 154 6.22 -4.36 -2.70
CA VAL A 154 5.10 -5.24 -2.37
C VAL A 154 5.56 -6.67 -2.13
N ILE A 155 4.83 -7.42 -1.32
CA ILE A 155 4.97 -8.87 -1.22
C ILE A 155 3.85 -9.53 -2.01
N GLN A 156 4.22 -10.21 -3.08
CA GLN A 156 3.33 -11.09 -3.83
C GLN A 156 3.09 -12.38 -3.08
N THR A 157 1.81 -12.71 -2.92
CA THR A 157 1.30 -13.94 -2.31
C THR A 157 1.98 -14.26 -0.97
N PRO A 158 1.92 -13.35 0.02
CA PRO A 158 2.69 -13.45 1.28
C PRO A 158 2.46 -14.77 2.03
N HIS A 159 1.33 -15.44 1.82
CA HIS A 159 0.96 -16.71 2.45
C HIS A 159 1.54 -17.96 1.81
N ILE A 160 2.03 -17.85 0.56
CA ILE A 160 2.48 -19.00 -0.23
C ILE A 160 3.84 -18.74 -0.86
N GLY A 161 3.92 -17.77 -1.77
CA GLY A 161 5.11 -17.51 -2.59
C GLY A 161 6.06 -16.54 -1.91
N GLY A 162 5.52 -15.52 -1.23
CA GLY A 162 6.31 -14.60 -0.44
C GLY A 162 7.41 -13.90 -1.24
N ILE A 163 7.04 -13.34 -2.40
CA ILE A 163 7.96 -12.73 -3.35
C ILE A 163 7.93 -11.23 -3.15
N LEU A 164 9.02 -10.64 -2.67
CA LEU A 164 9.23 -9.20 -2.72
C LEU A 164 9.37 -8.77 -4.17
N ILE A 165 8.63 -7.73 -4.56
CA ILE A 165 8.71 -7.09 -5.88
C ILE A 165 8.88 -5.59 -5.65
N LEU A 166 9.81 -4.99 -6.39
CA LEU A 166 9.99 -3.55 -6.47
C LEU A 166 9.38 -3.03 -7.77
N TYR A 167 8.53 -2.03 -7.65
CA TYR A 167 7.90 -1.35 -8.77
C TYR A 167 8.29 0.11 -8.82
N HIS A 168 8.41 0.66 -10.03
CA HIS A 168 8.70 2.07 -10.27
C HIS A 168 7.66 2.68 -11.22
N TRP A 169 7.33 3.95 -11.00
CA TRP A 169 6.45 4.72 -11.87
C TRP A 169 7.05 6.11 -12.13
N ASP A 170 7.20 6.46 -13.41
CA ASP A 170 7.86 7.70 -13.84
C ASP A 170 6.96 8.95 -13.83
N GLY A 171 5.68 8.81 -13.45
CA GLY A 171 4.71 9.91 -13.45
C GLY A 171 4.08 10.25 -14.81
N THR A 172 4.60 9.70 -15.91
CA THR A 172 4.21 10.08 -17.29
C THR A 172 3.55 8.95 -18.08
N SER A 173 3.93 7.71 -17.77
CA SER A 173 3.42 6.50 -18.42
C SER A 173 2.22 5.93 -17.63
N PRO A 174 1.20 5.37 -18.29
CA PRO A 174 0.12 4.66 -17.59
C PRO A 174 0.56 3.28 -17.07
N LYS A 175 1.85 2.95 -17.13
CA LYS A 175 2.40 1.66 -16.73
C LYS A 175 3.33 1.82 -15.54
N ILE A 176 3.15 0.95 -14.56
CA ILE A 176 4.09 0.75 -13.47
C ILE A 176 5.00 -0.42 -13.84
N VAL A 177 6.32 -0.21 -13.78
CA VAL A 177 7.32 -1.20 -14.23
C VAL A 177 7.97 -1.91 -13.06
N GLU A 178 8.24 -3.20 -13.21
CA GLU A 178 8.99 -3.95 -12.22
C GLU A 178 10.49 -3.70 -12.38
N ARG A 179 11.18 -3.45 -11.25
CA ARG A 179 12.63 -3.23 -11.18
C ARG A 179 13.38 -4.46 -10.66
N GLY A 180 12.79 -5.22 -9.74
CA GLY A 180 13.43 -6.40 -9.20
C GLY A 180 12.49 -7.27 -8.37
N ARG A 181 12.87 -8.53 -8.16
CA ARG A 181 12.12 -9.46 -7.31
C ARG A 181 13.01 -10.42 -6.52
N LYS A 182 12.55 -10.85 -5.36
CA LYS A 182 13.22 -11.86 -4.53
C LYS A 182 12.23 -12.62 -3.64
N SER A 183 12.34 -13.94 -3.59
CA SER A 183 11.50 -14.80 -2.75
C SER A 183 12.00 -14.92 -1.31
N GLY A 184 11.08 -15.25 -0.39
CA GLY A 184 11.41 -15.71 0.97
C GLY A 184 10.84 -14.87 2.11
N TYR A 185 9.92 -13.94 1.79
CA TYR A 185 9.36 -12.98 2.75
C TYR A 185 7.88 -13.21 2.98
N SER A 186 7.35 -12.76 4.11
CA SER A 186 5.91 -12.75 4.35
C SER A 186 5.54 -11.57 5.23
N THR A 187 4.67 -10.72 4.71
CA THR A 187 4.15 -9.55 5.44
C THR A 187 2.69 -9.72 5.82
N HIS A 188 2.12 -10.92 5.68
CA HIS A 188 0.73 -11.14 6.01
C HIS A 188 0.45 -12.60 6.36
N LYS A 189 -0.58 -12.83 7.19
CA LYS A 189 -1.11 -14.15 7.49
C LYS A 189 -2.61 -14.19 7.19
N ILE A 190 -3.07 -15.26 6.56
CA ILE A 190 -4.50 -15.46 6.23
C ILE A 190 -5.36 -15.23 7.47
N GLY A 191 -6.41 -14.42 7.33
CA GLY A 191 -7.35 -14.07 8.41
C GLY A 191 -6.81 -13.04 9.41
N SER A 192 -5.68 -12.41 9.13
CA SER A 192 -5.23 -11.23 9.87
C SER A 192 -5.70 -9.97 9.16
N THR A 193 -5.99 -8.92 9.92
CA THR A 193 -6.16 -7.56 9.37
C THR A 193 -4.88 -6.74 9.49
N MET A 194 -3.79 -7.34 9.99
CA MET A 194 -2.50 -6.67 10.17
C MET A 194 -1.71 -6.67 8.85
N LEU A 195 -1.79 -5.55 8.13
CA LEU A 195 -1.16 -5.38 6.80
C LEU A 195 0.20 -4.67 6.83
N ASN A 196 0.66 -4.22 8.00
CA ASN A 196 1.81 -3.31 8.14
C ASN A 196 2.92 -3.92 9.02
N ILE A 197 3.42 -5.10 8.68
CA ILE A 197 4.53 -5.76 9.41
C ILE A 197 5.89 -5.69 8.69
N ALA A 198 5.98 -4.88 7.63
CA ALA A 198 7.23 -4.40 7.06
C ALA A 198 7.61 -3.04 7.66
N LEU A 199 8.89 -2.68 7.59
CA LEU A 199 9.37 -1.35 7.97
C LEU A 199 10.36 -0.81 6.95
N THR A 200 10.08 0.37 6.42
CA THR A 200 11.00 1.18 5.63
C THR A 200 11.90 1.98 6.57
N VAL A 201 13.21 1.82 6.43
CA VAL A 201 14.22 2.57 7.20
C VAL A 201 15.57 2.42 6.52
N ASP A 202 16.38 3.48 6.46
CA ASP A 202 17.81 3.38 6.16
C ASP A 202 18.50 2.58 7.29
N TRP A 203 18.51 1.26 7.18
CA TRP A 203 18.92 0.36 8.25
C TRP A 203 20.43 0.40 8.42
N ASN A 204 21.16 0.39 7.31
CA ASN A 204 22.62 0.34 7.28
C ASN A 204 23.31 1.73 7.38
N GLY A 205 22.57 2.83 7.23
CA GLY A 205 23.04 4.22 7.32
C GLY A 205 23.73 4.74 6.05
N ASP A 206 23.57 4.10 4.89
CA ASP A 206 24.21 4.50 3.63
C ASP A 206 23.46 5.64 2.92
N GLY A 207 22.25 5.96 3.36
CA GLY A 207 21.41 7.01 2.81
C GLY A 207 20.36 6.53 1.80
N VAL A 208 20.33 5.23 1.48
CA VAL A 208 19.27 4.57 0.72
C VAL A 208 18.29 3.93 1.70
N MET A 209 17.00 3.91 1.38
CA MET A 209 16.02 3.28 2.28
C MET A 209 16.09 1.75 2.14
N ASP A 210 15.96 1.04 3.26
CA ASP A 210 15.93 -0.41 3.30
C ASP A 210 14.57 -0.94 3.77
N LEU A 211 14.35 -2.24 3.58
CA LEU A 211 13.18 -2.94 4.08
C LEU A 211 13.56 -3.91 5.20
N LEU A 212 12.91 -3.79 6.35
CA LEU A 212 12.90 -4.84 7.37
C LEU A 212 11.68 -5.73 7.15
N LEU A 213 11.93 -6.97 6.70
CA LEU A 213 10.88 -7.91 6.29
C LEU A 213 10.89 -9.19 7.13
N PRO A 214 9.73 -9.66 7.61
CA PRO A 214 9.62 -11.00 8.14
C PRO A 214 9.84 -12.05 7.04
N ARG A 215 10.44 -13.18 7.42
CA ARG A 215 10.52 -14.38 6.58
C ARG A 215 9.19 -15.13 6.57
N GLN A 216 9.02 -16.03 5.62
CA GLN A 216 7.85 -16.94 5.58
C GLN A 216 7.64 -17.81 6.83
N ASN A 217 8.69 -18.06 7.63
CA ASN A 217 8.53 -18.76 8.91
C ASN A 217 7.87 -17.89 10.00
N HIS A 218 7.68 -16.59 9.74
CA HIS A 218 7.11 -15.57 10.62
C HIS A 218 7.82 -15.42 11.98
N THR A 219 8.97 -16.07 12.19
CA THR A 219 9.78 -15.94 13.41
C THR A 219 11.10 -15.25 13.16
N ASP A 220 11.46 -15.02 11.90
CA ASP A 220 12.69 -14.34 11.54
C ASP A 220 12.37 -13.02 10.84
N ILE A 221 13.18 -12.00 11.09
CA ILE A 221 13.16 -10.73 10.35
C ILE A 221 14.55 -10.48 9.76
N VAL A 222 14.59 -9.92 8.56
CA VAL A 222 15.83 -9.65 7.84
C VAL A 222 15.77 -8.24 7.21
N PRO A 223 16.85 -7.44 7.31
CA PRO A 223 16.99 -6.24 6.49
C PRO A 223 17.31 -6.66 5.05
N VAL A 224 16.62 -6.05 4.10
CA VAL A 224 16.76 -6.25 2.67
C VAL A 224 17.17 -4.93 2.04
N TYR A 225 18.27 -4.97 1.30
CA TYR A 225 18.89 -3.84 0.62
C TYR A 225 18.73 -4.03 -0.89
N MET A 226 18.67 -2.93 -1.63
CA MET A 226 18.77 -2.98 -3.08
C MET A 226 20.18 -2.55 -3.53
N ILE A 227 20.75 -3.27 -4.50
CA ILE A 227 22.01 -2.91 -5.13
C ILE A 227 21.83 -3.06 -6.64
N GLY A 228 21.72 -1.93 -7.35
CA GLY A 228 21.26 -1.93 -8.74
C GLY A 228 19.86 -2.53 -8.83
N ASP A 229 19.65 -3.50 -9.72
CA ASP A 229 18.36 -4.20 -9.88
C ASP A 229 18.28 -5.51 -9.06
N THR A 230 19.12 -5.70 -8.03
CA THR A 230 19.16 -6.94 -7.23
C THR A 230 19.03 -6.70 -5.72
N PHE A 231 18.19 -7.52 -5.08
CA PHE A 231 18.05 -7.54 -3.63
C PHE A 231 19.15 -8.36 -2.94
N THR A 232 19.76 -7.76 -1.92
CA THR A 232 20.67 -8.43 -0.97
C THR A 232 20.11 -8.39 0.45
N GLU A 233 20.63 -9.24 1.33
CA GLU A 233 20.10 -9.39 2.69
C GLU A 233 21.21 -9.18 3.70
N GLY A 234 20.87 -8.57 4.84
CA GLY A 234 21.77 -8.48 5.99
C GLY A 234 21.59 -9.64 6.96
N GLU A 235 22.01 -9.43 8.21
CA GLU A 235 21.90 -10.43 9.25
C GLU A 235 20.43 -10.73 9.58
N THR A 236 20.09 -12.02 9.64
CA THR A 236 18.76 -12.46 10.07
C THR A 236 18.63 -12.44 11.59
N TYR A 237 17.65 -11.68 12.09
CA TYR A 237 17.30 -11.66 13.50
C TYR A 237 16.23 -12.71 13.79
N ARG A 238 16.56 -13.70 14.62
CA ARG A 238 15.67 -14.81 14.98
C ARG A 238 14.88 -14.51 16.25
N MET A 239 13.57 -14.68 16.17
CA MET A 239 12.63 -14.54 17.29
C MET A 239 12.27 -15.90 17.87
N ARG A 240 11.99 -15.93 19.17
CA ARG A 240 11.50 -17.15 19.85
C ARG A 240 10.02 -17.44 19.58
N ARG A 241 9.30 -16.48 19.00
CA ARG A 241 7.86 -16.52 18.75
C ARG A 241 7.54 -15.77 17.47
N GLU A 242 6.37 -16.08 16.92
CA GLU A 242 5.83 -15.44 15.72
C GLU A 242 5.71 -13.92 15.90
N ILE A 243 6.07 -13.17 14.85
CA ILE A 243 5.88 -11.73 14.70
C ILE A 243 4.40 -11.48 14.39
N THR A 244 3.74 -10.60 15.13
CA THR A 244 2.27 -10.47 15.08
C THR A 244 1.77 -9.04 14.90
N GLY A 245 2.65 -8.04 14.82
CA GLY A 245 2.21 -6.66 14.80
C GLY A 245 3.19 -5.73 14.11
N ARG A 246 2.74 -4.48 13.98
CA ARG A 246 3.49 -3.41 13.35
C ARG A 246 4.86 -3.23 13.99
N LEU A 247 5.88 -3.14 13.14
CA LEU A 247 7.23 -2.81 13.55
C LEU A 247 7.31 -1.32 13.83
N GLU A 248 7.92 -0.94 14.96
CA GLU A 248 8.01 0.47 15.37
C GLU A 248 9.48 0.88 15.48
N LEU A 249 9.88 1.88 14.67
CA LEU A 249 11.19 2.52 14.81
C LEU A 249 11.17 3.48 16.00
N MET A 250 12.12 3.30 16.92
CA MET A 250 12.28 4.05 18.16
C MET A 250 13.74 4.54 18.26
N GLY A 251 14.05 5.64 17.58
CA GLY A 251 15.42 6.11 17.41
C GLY A 251 16.27 5.10 16.63
N ASN A 252 17.24 4.47 17.29
CA ASN A 252 18.10 3.45 16.67
C ASN A 252 17.60 2.01 16.89
N PHE A 253 16.46 1.85 17.53
CA PHE A 253 15.90 0.55 17.87
C PHE A 253 14.64 0.27 17.05
N VAL A 254 14.42 -0.98 16.69
CA VAL A 254 13.13 -1.43 16.16
C VAL A 254 12.50 -2.37 17.15
N LYS A 255 11.27 -2.03 17.54
CA LYS A 255 10.41 -2.80 18.41
C LYS A 255 9.54 -3.72 17.56
N ILE A 256 9.54 -5.00 17.91
CA ILE A 256 8.93 -6.09 17.16
C ILE A 256 7.91 -6.80 18.06
N PRO A 257 6.61 -6.61 17.83
CA PRO A 257 5.56 -7.31 18.57
C PRO A 257 5.55 -8.81 18.25
N LEU A 258 5.51 -9.63 19.29
CA LEU A 258 5.52 -11.08 19.20
C LEU A 258 4.26 -11.70 19.84
N ARG A 259 3.91 -12.91 19.38
CA ARG A 259 2.76 -13.67 19.89
C ARG A 259 2.75 -13.78 21.43
N GLY A 260 1.57 -13.53 22.00
CA GLY A 260 1.33 -13.56 23.44
C GLY A 260 1.67 -12.25 24.14
N GLY A 261 1.61 -11.11 23.43
CA GLY A 261 1.85 -9.78 23.97
C GLY A 261 3.32 -9.50 24.30
N LEU A 262 4.25 -10.32 23.79
CA LEU A 262 5.68 -10.12 24.00
C LEU A 262 6.24 -9.12 23.00
N THR A 263 7.45 -8.65 23.26
CA THR A 263 8.15 -7.72 22.38
C THR A 263 9.64 -8.07 22.36
N LYS A 264 10.24 -8.00 21.17
CA LYS A 264 11.70 -8.00 21.00
C LYS A 264 12.13 -6.65 20.45
N THR A 265 13.28 -6.19 20.90
CA THR A 265 13.96 -5.04 20.31
C THR A 265 15.22 -5.50 19.60
N ILE A 266 15.43 -4.98 18.39
CA ILE A 266 16.69 -5.08 17.65
C ILE A 266 17.26 -3.68 17.45
N THR A 267 18.57 -3.58 17.27
CA THR A 267 19.29 -2.30 17.15
C THR A 267 19.87 -2.19 15.76
N ARG A 268 19.72 -1.02 15.13
CA ARG A 268 20.38 -0.70 13.86
C ARG A 268 21.90 -0.89 13.98
N PRO A 269 22.57 -1.43 12.96
CA PRO A 269 24.02 -1.50 12.94
C PRO A 269 24.63 -0.10 13.07
N TYR A 270 25.80 -0.02 13.70
CA TYR A 270 26.52 1.23 13.81
C TYR A 270 27.13 1.62 12.46
N ASN A 271 26.78 2.80 11.95
CA ASN A 271 27.42 3.39 10.77
C ASN A 271 28.38 4.54 11.18
N PRO A 272 29.71 4.37 11.04
CA PRO A 272 30.67 5.42 11.36
C PRO A 272 30.55 6.68 10.50
N ALA A 273 30.19 6.53 9.22
CA ALA A 273 30.08 7.65 8.27
C ALA A 273 28.87 8.53 8.57
N GLU A 274 27.74 7.92 8.96
CA GLU A 274 26.54 8.65 9.40
C GLU A 274 26.86 9.55 10.62
N LYS A 275 27.65 9.04 11.58
CA LYS A 275 28.08 9.81 12.76
C LYS A 275 29.01 10.98 12.39
N ALA A 276 29.90 10.79 11.42
CA ALA A 276 30.79 11.85 10.93
C ALA A 276 29.97 12.99 10.30
N LYS A 277 29.02 12.67 9.41
CA LYS A 277 28.09 13.66 8.83
C LYS A 277 27.28 14.40 9.88
N LYS A 278 26.76 13.71 10.91
CA LYS A 278 26.03 14.34 12.03
C LYS A 278 26.90 15.30 12.84
N LYS A 279 28.17 14.94 13.08
CA LYS A 279 29.12 15.83 13.79
C LYS A 279 29.44 17.08 12.96
N GLU A 280 29.67 16.94 11.67
CA GLU A 280 29.92 18.09 10.77
C GLU A 280 28.71 19.03 10.72
N LYS A 281 27.49 18.49 10.60
CA LYS A 281 26.26 19.29 10.63
C LYS A 281 26.08 20.04 11.96
N ALA A 282 26.40 19.40 13.08
CA ALA A 282 26.33 20.01 14.41
C ALA A 282 27.37 21.11 14.63
N LEU A 283 28.53 21.04 13.96
CA LEU A 283 29.53 22.12 13.97
C LEU A 283 29.09 23.34 13.15
N HIS A 284 28.29 23.15 12.10
CA HIS A 284 27.85 24.23 11.20
C HIS A 284 26.48 24.83 11.57
N SER A 285 25.78 24.26 12.55
CA SER A 285 24.50 24.78 13.06
C SER A 285 24.65 25.67 14.30
N THR A 286 25.88 25.98 14.71
CA THR A 286 26.20 26.78 15.90
C THR A 286 26.71 28.20 15.59
N ASP A 287 26.66 28.62 14.33
CA ASP A 287 26.91 30.00 13.87
C ASP A 287 25.59 30.68 13.46
#